data_AF-A0A1Q6QUG2-F1
#
_entry.id   AF-A0A1Q6QUG2-F1
#
_cell.length_a   1.000
_cell.length_b   1.000
_cell.length_c   1.000
_cell.angle_alpha   90.00
_cell.angle_beta   90.00
_cell.angle_gamma   90.00
#
_symmetry.space_group_name_H-M   'P 1'
#
loop_
_entity.id
_entity.type
_entity.pdbx_description
1 polymer ?
#
loop_
_entity_poly.entity_id
_entity_poly.type
_entity_poly.pdbx_seq_one_letter_code
_entity_poly.pdbx_strand_id
1 'polypeptide(L)'
;MNELEIMNLYTEAKEDKNNKFFENINSNLHVKTAYDRVNTNFEWLEIMEDTIRYLDNILRNPNRFIINEEDIVKIELARRVTVESIKHLSKNTNLIQDYNKETGDVRPSKILNINKEESFDTYENRFIYSLIKNMKFYIDRKKRNLVEESYSKDDKKLEYSANSSLGKEKIDITMTINSKKDDKKSNKDDSGLTISERIEKLETQISDLTSSSVYQTIDKKHISLVTSPIKKTNVILKNVNFQYAVKLWNYMQTHMEDDTKKDKGNNDYYDDGKIKKLIDESFLLDYLVLDSIGKEEEKVSKTELSEKLVGNMIEKVITMDSTIDEKKLKDLIDKQYSIIKYKTVVNEKQIEEIYKKYMDKYLEDIKLIEI
;
A
#
# COMPACT_ATOMS: atom_id res chain seq x y z
N MET A 1 16.33 -33.65 19.10
CA MET A 1 17.37 -34.27 19.94
C MET A 1 18.70 -33.49 19.88
N ASN A 2 18.73 -32.23 19.40
CA ASN A 2 20.00 -31.53 19.07
C ASN A 2 20.25 -30.21 19.84
N GLU A 3 19.36 -29.77 20.74
CA GLU A 3 19.49 -28.44 21.39
C GLU A 3 20.40 -28.42 22.62
N LEU A 4 20.78 -29.58 23.15
CA LEU A 4 21.48 -29.68 24.45
C LEU A 4 23.00 -29.76 24.33
N GLU A 5 23.57 -30.17 23.19
CA GLU A 5 25.02 -30.44 23.09
C GLU A 5 25.88 -29.18 23.18
N ILE A 6 25.48 -28.09 22.51
CA ILE A 6 26.20 -26.80 22.58
C ILE A 6 26.09 -26.18 23.99
N MET A 7 24.91 -26.30 24.61
CA MET A 7 24.69 -25.82 25.97
C MET A 7 25.49 -26.63 27.00
N ASN A 8 25.66 -27.93 26.77
CA ASN A 8 26.52 -28.78 27.59
C ASN A 8 27.97 -28.32 27.51
N LEU A 9 28.51 -28.06 26.31
CA LEU A 9 29.88 -27.57 26.14
C LEU A 9 30.13 -26.27 26.92
N TYR A 10 29.19 -25.32 26.89
CA TYR A 10 29.28 -24.08 27.66
C TYR A 10 29.26 -24.32 29.18
N THR A 11 28.47 -25.30 29.64
CA THR A 11 28.28 -25.63 31.07
C THR A 11 29.41 -26.51 31.63
N GLU A 12 30.02 -27.33 30.77
CA GLU A 12 31.21 -28.16 31.04
C GLU A 12 32.48 -27.30 31.11
N ALA A 13 32.57 -26.26 30.29
CA ALA A 13 33.67 -25.32 30.32
C ALA A 13 33.80 -24.67 31.70
N LYS A 14 35.00 -24.74 32.29
CA LYS A 14 35.29 -24.08 33.57
C LYS A 14 35.06 -22.57 33.41
N GLU A 15 34.33 -21.95 34.35
CA GLU A 15 34.08 -20.50 34.34
C GLU A 15 35.38 -19.69 34.20
N ASP A 16 36.46 -20.14 34.85
CA ASP A 16 37.80 -19.53 34.71
C ASP A 16 38.34 -19.52 33.28
N LYS A 17 38.02 -20.55 32.48
CA LYS A 17 38.46 -20.67 31.08
C LYS A 17 37.66 -19.71 30.21
N ASN A 18 36.35 -19.62 30.43
CA ASN A 18 35.46 -18.70 29.72
C ASN A 18 35.80 -17.24 30.04
N ASN A 19 36.04 -16.92 31.32
CA ASN A 19 36.43 -15.58 31.76
C ASN A 19 37.77 -15.16 31.13
N LYS A 20 38.78 -16.04 31.14
CA LYS A 20 40.07 -15.78 30.48
C LYS A 20 39.96 -15.59 28.98
N PHE A 21 39.03 -16.28 28.33
CA PHE A 21 38.79 -16.10 26.90
C PHE A 21 38.26 -14.70 26.60
N PHE A 22 37.28 -14.23 27.37
CA PHE A 22 36.70 -12.89 27.23
C PHE A 22 37.65 -11.77 27.70
N GLU A 23 38.54 -12.01 28.68
CA GLU A 23 39.55 -11.03 29.09
C GLU A 23 40.59 -10.77 28.00
N ASN A 24 40.89 -11.80 27.19
CA ASN A 24 41.92 -11.74 26.16
C ASN A 24 41.36 -11.61 24.73
N ILE A 25 40.04 -11.43 24.59
CA ILE A 25 39.42 -11.26 23.27
C ILE A 25 39.72 -9.86 22.75
N ASN A 26 40.20 -9.79 21.52
CA ASN A 26 40.28 -8.56 20.77
C ASN A 26 39.47 -8.74 19.48
N SER A 27 38.28 -8.16 19.48
CA SER A 27 37.31 -8.30 18.39
C SER A 27 36.94 -6.96 17.76
N ASN A 28 36.65 -7.02 16.46
CA ASN A 28 36.17 -5.91 15.66
C ASN A 28 34.95 -6.35 14.86
N LEU A 29 33.87 -5.57 14.93
CA LEU A 29 32.62 -5.83 14.23
C LEU A 29 32.29 -4.63 13.33
N HIS A 30 32.20 -4.89 12.03
CA HIS A 30 31.87 -3.92 11.01
C HIS A 30 30.52 -4.26 10.38
N VAL A 31 29.60 -3.30 10.43
CA VAL A 31 28.22 -3.48 9.99
C VAL A 31 27.90 -2.47 8.89
N LYS A 32 27.43 -2.99 7.75
CA LYS A 32 26.89 -2.19 6.66
C LYS A 32 25.44 -2.55 6.43
N THR A 33 24.57 -1.55 6.42
CA THR A 33 23.17 -1.71 6.07
C THR A 33 22.79 -0.67 5.04
N ALA A 34 22.29 -1.11 3.90
CA ALA A 34 21.76 -0.25 2.86
C ALA A 34 20.34 -0.68 2.55
N TYR A 35 19.41 0.27 2.57
CA TYR A 35 18.03 0.00 2.15
C TYR A 35 17.56 1.06 1.16
N ASP A 36 16.74 0.63 0.21
CA ASP A 36 16.12 1.48 -0.80
C ASP A 36 14.68 1.02 -1.00
N ARG A 37 13.73 1.86 -0.61
CA ARG A 37 12.30 1.55 -0.61
C ARG A 37 11.57 2.60 -1.41
N VAL A 38 10.80 2.15 -2.38
CA VAL A 38 9.88 2.98 -3.14
C VAL A 38 8.48 2.41 -3.01
N ASN A 39 7.57 3.23 -2.48
CA ASN A 39 6.16 2.90 -2.35
C ASN A 39 5.33 3.87 -3.19
N THR A 40 4.56 3.33 -4.13
CA THR A 40 3.71 4.11 -5.03
C THR A 40 2.25 3.77 -4.74
N ASN A 41 1.41 4.78 -4.49
CA ASN A 41 -0.03 4.59 -4.34
C ASN A 41 -0.74 4.70 -5.70
N PHE A 42 -1.57 3.71 -6.02
CA PHE A 42 -2.38 3.64 -7.24
C PHE A 42 -3.89 3.84 -7.01
N GLU A 43 -4.31 4.21 -5.79
CA GLU A 43 -5.71 4.48 -5.45
C GLU A 43 -6.37 5.53 -6.40
N TRP A 44 -5.57 6.46 -6.92
CA TRP A 44 -6.05 7.45 -7.88
C TRP A 44 -6.56 6.82 -9.20
N LEU A 45 -5.98 5.69 -9.63
CA LEU A 45 -6.42 4.98 -10.83
C LEU A 45 -7.81 4.39 -10.62
N GLU A 46 -8.04 3.72 -9.50
CA GLU A 46 -9.33 3.10 -9.18
C GLU A 46 -10.44 4.16 -9.10
N ILE A 47 -10.17 5.28 -8.43
CA ILE A 47 -11.14 6.38 -8.32
C ILE A 47 -11.43 6.98 -9.71
N MET A 48 -10.42 7.13 -10.58
CA MET A 48 -10.63 7.62 -11.94
C MET A 48 -11.45 6.63 -12.80
N GLU A 49 -11.11 5.34 -12.78
CA GLU A 49 -11.84 4.30 -13.51
C GLU A 49 -13.31 4.24 -13.09
N ASP A 50 -13.57 4.29 -11.78
CA ASP A 50 -14.92 4.28 -11.23
C ASP A 50 -15.75 5.51 -11.58
N THR A 51 -15.09 6.65 -11.78
CA THR A 51 -15.75 7.93 -12.02
C THR A 51 -16.10 8.18 -13.47
N ILE A 52 -15.37 7.57 -14.41
CA ILE A 52 -15.58 7.74 -15.87
C ILE A 52 -17.02 7.40 -16.29
N ARG A 53 -17.60 6.30 -15.79
CA ARG A 53 -19.00 5.93 -16.11
C ARG A 53 -20.00 7.02 -15.71
N TYR A 54 -19.73 7.71 -14.60
CA TYR A 54 -20.61 8.77 -14.11
C TYR A 54 -20.45 10.04 -14.94
N LEU A 55 -19.21 10.33 -15.40
CA LEU A 55 -18.95 11.44 -16.32
C LEU A 55 -19.62 11.21 -17.68
N ASP A 56 -19.54 10.00 -18.24
CA ASP A 56 -20.22 9.64 -19.49
C ASP A 56 -21.74 9.85 -19.37
N ASN A 57 -22.34 9.38 -18.28
CA ASN A 57 -23.77 9.57 -18.01
C ASN A 57 -24.18 11.04 -17.95
N ILE A 58 -23.33 11.93 -17.41
CA ILE A 58 -23.60 13.37 -17.37
C ILE A 58 -23.48 13.99 -18.77
N LEU A 59 -22.45 13.61 -19.54
CA LEU A 59 -22.25 14.14 -20.89
C LEU A 59 -23.33 13.69 -21.87
N ARG A 60 -23.93 12.50 -21.66
CA ARG A 60 -25.09 12.02 -22.45
C ARG A 60 -26.38 12.75 -22.11
N ASN A 61 -26.54 13.18 -20.85
CA ASN A 61 -27.71 13.90 -20.36
C ASN A 61 -27.33 15.28 -19.80
N PRO A 62 -26.84 16.20 -20.66
CA PRO A 62 -26.38 17.50 -20.21
C PRO A 62 -27.56 18.36 -19.75
N ASN A 63 -27.34 19.15 -18.70
CA ASN A 63 -28.32 20.16 -18.31
C ASN A 63 -28.37 21.26 -19.38
N ARG A 64 -29.57 21.60 -19.83
CA ARG A 64 -29.81 22.62 -20.85
C ARG A 64 -30.43 23.85 -20.21
N PHE A 65 -29.97 25.02 -20.63
CA PHE A 65 -30.58 26.28 -20.26
C PHE A 65 -31.08 26.98 -21.52
N ILE A 66 -32.31 27.49 -21.48
CA ILE A 66 -32.91 28.20 -22.61
C ILE A 66 -32.47 29.66 -22.52
N ILE A 67 -31.70 30.12 -23.50
CA ILE A 67 -31.37 31.54 -23.67
C ILE A 67 -32.39 32.12 -24.66
N ASN A 68 -32.98 33.25 -24.27
CA ASN A 68 -33.83 34.03 -25.14
C ASN A 68 -32.96 35.14 -25.76
N GLU A 69 -32.62 35.01 -27.03
CA GLU A 69 -31.96 36.07 -27.78
C GLU A 69 -33.03 36.97 -28.41
N GLU A 70 -33.00 38.25 -28.05
CA GLU A 70 -33.96 39.26 -28.48
C GLU A 70 -33.35 40.12 -29.58
N ASP A 71 -33.85 39.97 -30.81
CA ASP A 71 -33.37 40.75 -31.96
C ASP A 71 -34.52 41.47 -32.67
N ILE A 72 -34.30 42.72 -33.07
CA ILE A 72 -35.26 43.47 -33.88
C ILE A 72 -35.00 43.17 -35.36
N VAL A 73 -35.82 42.30 -35.94
CA VAL A 73 -35.72 41.88 -37.34
C VAL A 73 -36.84 42.47 -38.18
N LYS A 74 -36.67 42.52 -39.50
CA LYS A 74 -37.78 42.83 -40.41
C LYS A 74 -38.89 41.79 -40.22
N ILE A 75 -40.15 42.22 -40.32
CA ILE A 75 -41.31 41.34 -40.09
C ILE A 75 -41.27 40.07 -40.96
N GLU A 76 -40.72 40.17 -42.16
CA GLU A 76 -40.56 39.06 -43.12
C GLU A 76 -39.56 37.98 -42.67
N LEU A 77 -38.62 38.33 -41.79
CA LEU A 77 -37.57 37.42 -41.29
C LEU A 77 -37.92 36.84 -39.90
N ALA A 78 -38.96 37.35 -39.25
CA ALA A 78 -39.40 36.87 -37.94
C ALA A 78 -40.08 35.50 -38.09
N ARG A 79 -39.55 34.47 -37.42
CA ARG A 79 -40.12 33.11 -37.48
C ARG A 79 -41.35 32.95 -36.59
N ARG A 80 -41.41 33.66 -35.46
CA ARG A 80 -42.53 33.55 -34.50
C ARG A 80 -42.76 34.86 -33.76
N VAL A 81 -44.01 35.32 -33.74
CA VAL A 81 -44.43 36.50 -32.99
C VAL A 81 -45.00 36.06 -31.64
N THR A 82 -44.46 36.61 -30.55
CA THR A 82 -44.93 36.33 -29.19
C THR A 82 -45.70 37.52 -28.60
N VAL A 83 -46.39 37.32 -27.48
CA VAL A 83 -47.08 38.41 -26.76
C VAL A 83 -46.12 39.52 -26.34
N GLU A 84 -44.88 39.16 -26.02
CA GLU A 84 -43.81 40.11 -25.67
C GLU A 84 -43.34 40.91 -26.88
N SER A 85 -43.26 40.25 -28.05
CA SER A 85 -43.01 40.91 -29.33
C SER A 85 -44.06 41.99 -29.66
N ILE A 86 -45.33 41.69 -29.38
CA ILE A 86 -46.45 42.62 -29.59
C ILE A 86 -46.37 43.77 -28.58
N LYS A 87 -46.12 43.49 -27.30
CA LYS A 87 -45.92 44.53 -26.26
C LYS A 87 -44.76 45.47 -26.61
N HIS A 88 -43.65 44.92 -27.12
CA HIS A 88 -42.51 45.71 -27.57
C HIS A 88 -42.88 46.60 -28.76
N LEU A 89 -43.62 46.07 -29.74
CA LEU A 89 -44.11 46.83 -30.89
C LEU A 89 -45.05 47.98 -30.45
N SER A 90 -45.97 47.72 -29.53
CA SER A 90 -46.89 48.75 -29.01
C SER A 90 -46.19 49.90 -28.29
N LYS A 91 -45.02 49.64 -27.68
CA LYS A 91 -44.20 50.68 -27.03
C LYS A 91 -43.31 51.45 -28.01
N ASN A 92 -43.01 50.86 -29.17
CA ASN A 92 -42.04 51.37 -30.14
C ASN A 92 -42.73 51.66 -31.47
N THR A 93 -43.47 52.77 -31.52
CA THR A 93 -44.24 53.21 -32.70
C THR A 93 -43.37 53.49 -33.92
N ASN A 94 -42.07 53.73 -33.74
CA ASN A 94 -41.07 53.87 -34.79
C ASN A 94 -40.83 52.59 -35.61
N LEU A 95 -41.32 51.44 -35.15
CA LEU A 95 -41.22 50.17 -35.88
C LEU A 95 -42.48 49.88 -36.73
N ILE A 96 -43.50 50.74 -36.67
CA ILE A 96 -44.76 50.62 -37.42
C ILE A 96 -44.62 51.34 -38.77
N GLN A 97 -44.99 50.66 -39.85
CA GLN A 97 -44.92 51.19 -41.22
C GLN A 97 -46.21 51.89 -41.64
N ASP A 98 -47.35 51.29 -41.33
CA ASP A 98 -48.66 51.80 -41.75
C ASP A 98 -49.72 51.49 -40.70
N TYR A 99 -50.69 52.40 -40.58
CA TYR A 99 -51.83 52.29 -39.67
C TYR A 99 -53.11 52.68 -40.39
N ASN A 100 -54.01 51.70 -40.54
CA ASN A 100 -55.31 51.94 -41.14
C ASN A 100 -56.29 52.47 -40.07
N LYS A 101 -56.65 53.75 -40.18
CA LYS A 101 -57.55 54.43 -39.23
C LYS A 101 -58.99 53.91 -39.26
N GLU A 102 -59.41 53.26 -40.34
CA GLU A 102 -60.79 52.76 -40.51
C GLU A 102 -60.96 51.32 -40.00
N THR A 103 -59.93 50.47 -40.15
CA THR A 103 -59.97 49.05 -39.69
C THR A 103 -59.25 48.83 -38.36
N GLY A 104 -58.40 49.76 -37.93
CA GLY A 104 -57.56 49.62 -36.73
C GLY A 104 -56.33 48.71 -36.94
N ASP A 105 -56.06 48.28 -38.17
CA ASP A 105 -54.94 47.39 -38.48
C ASP A 105 -53.59 48.12 -38.47
N VAL A 106 -52.60 47.48 -37.85
CA VAL A 106 -51.22 47.98 -37.72
C VAL A 106 -50.28 47.09 -38.51
N ARG A 107 -49.54 47.66 -39.46
CA ARG A 107 -48.51 46.94 -40.23
C ARG A 107 -47.11 47.29 -39.71
N PRO A 108 -46.42 46.41 -38.97
CA PRO A 108 -45.04 46.65 -38.54
C PRO A 108 -44.03 46.47 -39.69
N SER A 109 -43.00 47.33 -39.73
CA SER A 109 -41.82 47.15 -40.57
C SER A 109 -40.79 46.19 -39.94
N LYS A 110 -40.66 46.26 -38.62
CA LYS A 110 -39.74 45.45 -37.80
C LYS A 110 -40.45 44.97 -36.54
N ILE A 111 -40.05 43.82 -36.03
CA ILE A 111 -40.62 43.22 -34.84
C ILE A 111 -39.52 42.57 -33.98
N LEU A 112 -39.74 42.55 -32.67
CA LEU A 112 -38.89 41.83 -31.74
C LEU A 112 -39.07 40.32 -31.96
N ASN A 113 -38.02 39.67 -32.46
CA ASN A 113 -37.96 38.23 -32.60
C ASN A 113 -37.20 37.65 -31.41
N ILE A 114 -37.85 36.74 -30.69
CA ILE A 114 -37.26 36.06 -29.53
C ILE A 114 -36.87 34.66 -29.97
N ASN A 115 -35.58 34.46 -30.24
CA ASN A 115 -35.02 33.16 -30.54
C ASN A 115 -34.76 32.43 -29.22
N LYS A 116 -35.39 31.26 -29.06
CA LYS A 116 -35.12 30.37 -27.92
C LYS A 116 -34.04 29.40 -28.33
N GLU A 117 -32.80 29.68 -27.96
CA GLU A 117 -31.68 28.77 -28.20
C GLU A 117 -31.40 27.94 -26.94
N GLU A 118 -31.19 26.63 -27.13
CA GLU A 118 -30.73 25.75 -26.06
C GLU A 118 -29.22 25.93 -25.90
N SER A 119 -28.78 26.46 -24.76
CA SER A 119 -27.38 26.58 -24.39
C SER A 119 -26.99 25.52 -23.36
N PHE A 120 -25.81 24.94 -23.55
CA PHE A 120 -25.18 24.03 -22.59
C PHE A 120 -24.30 24.75 -21.57
N ASP A 121 -24.30 26.09 -21.58
CA ASP A 121 -23.44 26.92 -20.74
C ASP A 121 -23.96 27.04 -19.30
N THR A 122 -24.03 25.92 -18.59
CA THR A 122 -24.41 25.83 -17.18
C THR A 122 -23.19 25.66 -16.29
N TYR A 123 -23.27 26.10 -15.04
CA TYR A 123 -22.17 25.93 -14.08
C TYR A 123 -21.76 24.46 -13.92
N GLU A 124 -22.74 23.55 -13.91
CA GLU A 124 -22.56 22.12 -13.83
C GLU A 124 -21.78 21.56 -15.02
N ASN A 125 -22.14 21.96 -16.24
CA ASN A 125 -21.43 21.50 -17.43
C ASN A 125 -20.02 22.10 -17.51
N ARG A 126 -19.82 23.35 -17.08
CA ARG A 126 -18.49 23.98 -16.93
C ARG A 126 -17.61 23.24 -15.91
N PHE A 127 -18.21 22.78 -14.81
CA PHE A 127 -17.51 21.99 -13.80
C PHE A 127 -17.02 20.66 -14.38
N ILE A 128 -17.87 19.92 -15.09
CA ILE A 128 -17.48 18.66 -15.73
C ILE A 128 -16.40 18.86 -16.80
N TYR A 129 -16.52 19.91 -17.62
CA TYR A 129 -15.47 20.29 -18.57
C TYR A 129 -14.13 20.55 -17.86
N SER A 130 -14.15 21.31 -16.77
CA SER A 130 -12.95 21.62 -15.98
C SER A 130 -12.36 20.36 -15.34
N LEU A 131 -13.21 19.45 -14.85
CA LEU A 131 -12.80 18.19 -14.24
C LEU A 131 -12.09 17.28 -15.25
N ILE A 132 -12.66 17.08 -16.44
CA ILE A 132 -12.06 16.25 -17.49
C ILE A 132 -10.69 16.80 -17.91
N LYS A 133 -10.57 18.13 -18.05
CA LYS A 133 -9.29 18.78 -18.37
C LYS A 133 -8.25 18.58 -17.25
N ASN A 134 -8.68 18.67 -16.00
CA ASN A 134 -7.81 18.42 -14.85
C ASN A 134 -7.40 16.95 -14.73
N MET A 135 -8.29 16.00 -15.04
CA MET A 135 -7.94 14.57 -15.09
C MET A 135 -6.83 14.31 -16.11
N LYS A 136 -6.95 14.87 -17.33
CA LYS A 136 -5.91 14.73 -18.36
C LYS A 136 -4.56 15.27 -17.88
N PHE A 137 -4.55 16.47 -17.30
CA PHE A 137 -3.33 17.05 -16.75
C PHE A 137 -2.73 16.23 -15.59
N TYR A 138 -3.59 15.67 -14.73
CA TYR A 138 -3.18 14.84 -13.61
C TYR A 138 -2.50 13.54 -14.09
N ILE A 139 -3.09 12.87 -15.09
CA ILE A 139 -2.51 11.68 -15.73
C ILE A 139 -1.17 12.00 -16.38
N ASP A 140 -1.09 13.07 -17.19
CA ASP A 140 0.16 13.50 -17.84
C ASP A 140 1.28 13.82 -16.83
N ARG A 141 0.91 14.32 -15.64
CA ARG A 141 1.86 14.57 -14.55
C ARG A 141 2.31 13.27 -13.89
N LYS A 142 1.38 12.39 -13.52
CA LYS A 142 1.71 11.10 -12.88
C LYS A 142 2.49 10.18 -13.82
N LYS A 143 2.23 10.23 -15.14
CA LYS A 143 2.98 9.49 -16.17
C LYS A 143 4.44 9.92 -16.26
N ARG A 144 4.72 11.23 -16.17
CA ARG A 144 6.09 11.75 -16.17
C ARG A 144 6.90 11.31 -14.95
N ASN A 145 6.24 11.11 -13.81
CA ASN A 145 6.86 10.68 -12.55
C ASN A 145 6.54 9.20 -12.22
N LEU A 146 6.12 8.43 -13.21
CA LEU A 146 5.61 7.07 -13.00
C LEU A 146 6.74 6.17 -12.52
N VAL A 147 6.56 5.62 -11.32
CA VAL A 147 7.32 4.47 -10.87
C VAL A 147 6.37 3.29 -10.94
N GLU A 148 6.56 2.46 -11.97
CA GLU A 148 5.66 1.34 -12.32
C GLU A 148 5.63 0.26 -11.23
N GLU A 149 6.71 0.11 -10.47
CA GLU A 149 6.85 -0.94 -9.45
C GLU A 149 7.20 -0.36 -8.09
N SER A 150 6.46 -0.78 -7.07
CA SER A 150 6.92 -0.62 -5.70
C SER A 150 7.94 -1.70 -5.40
N TYR A 151 9.13 -1.28 -4.94
CA TYR A 151 10.20 -2.20 -4.58
C TYR A 151 10.78 -1.86 -3.22
N SER A 152 11.30 -2.88 -2.55
CA SER A 152 12.03 -2.77 -1.30
C SER A 152 13.29 -3.61 -1.39
N LYS A 153 14.43 -2.93 -1.44
CA LYS A 153 15.75 -3.54 -1.36
C LYS A 153 16.33 -3.31 0.03
N ASP A 154 16.81 -4.38 0.66
CA ASP A 154 17.48 -4.34 1.96
C ASP A 154 18.71 -5.24 1.90
N ASP A 155 19.88 -4.61 1.90
CA ASP A 155 21.19 -5.24 1.86
C ASP A 155 21.86 -5.05 3.22
N LYS A 156 22.24 -6.15 3.86
CA LYS A 156 22.95 -6.17 5.15
C LYS A 156 24.23 -6.96 5.01
N LYS A 157 25.34 -6.39 5.45
CA LYS A 157 26.65 -7.03 5.51
C LYS A 157 27.21 -6.88 6.92
N LEU A 158 27.65 -7.99 7.46
CA LEU A 158 28.29 -8.07 8.76
C LEU A 158 29.66 -8.72 8.59
N GLU A 159 30.70 -8.04 9.01
CA GLU A 159 32.09 -8.49 8.98
C GLU A 159 32.64 -8.48 10.39
N TYR A 160 33.07 -9.64 10.88
CA TYR A 160 33.61 -9.80 12.23
C TYR A 160 34.99 -10.43 12.15
N SER A 161 35.94 -9.86 12.89
CA SER A 161 37.26 -10.44 13.07
C SER A 161 37.64 -10.39 14.54
N ALA A 162 38.12 -11.50 15.08
CA ALA A 162 38.57 -11.54 16.46
C ALA A 162 39.73 -12.50 16.64
N ASN A 163 40.53 -12.21 17.65
CA ASN A 163 41.54 -13.11 18.17
C ASN A 163 41.41 -13.22 19.68
N SER A 164 41.78 -14.38 20.21
CA SER A 164 41.92 -14.61 21.65
C SER A 164 43.14 -15.47 21.91
N SER A 165 43.77 -15.26 23.07
CA SER A 165 44.92 -16.07 23.50
C SER A 165 44.62 -16.74 24.83
N LEU A 166 44.78 -18.06 24.85
CA LEU A 166 44.54 -18.90 26.02
C LEU A 166 45.84 -19.63 26.37
N GLY A 167 46.67 -18.99 27.18
CA GLY A 167 47.98 -19.51 27.55
C GLY A 167 48.93 -19.59 26.35
N LYS A 168 49.14 -20.80 25.81
CA LYS A 168 49.97 -21.04 24.61
C LYS A 168 49.17 -21.16 23.31
N GLU A 169 47.84 -21.22 23.42
CA GLU A 169 46.94 -21.34 22.29
C GLU A 169 46.56 -19.95 21.78
N LYS A 170 46.65 -19.75 20.46
CA LYS A 170 46.15 -18.56 19.77
C LYS A 170 45.00 -18.99 18.88
N ILE A 171 43.87 -18.34 19.04
CA ILE A 171 42.64 -18.63 18.31
C ILE A 171 42.24 -17.39 17.54
N ASP A 172 42.01 -17.55 16.24
CA ASP A 172 41.60 -16.49 15.34
C ASP A 172 40.28 -16.88 14.65
N ILE A 173 39.35 -15.94 14.53
CA ILE A 173 38.10 -16.12 13.80
C ILE A 173 37.88 -14.94 12.85
N THR A 174 37.38 -15.23 11.66
CA THR A 174 36.90 -14.21 10.72
C THR A 174 35.60 -14.70 10.11
N MET A 175 34.55 -13.87 10.20
CA MET A 175 33.21 -14.19 9.74
C MET A 175 32.68 -13.07 8.85
N THR A 176 32.05 -13.43 7.74
CA THR A 176 31.33 -12.47 6.88
C THR A 176 29.96 -13.01 6.55
N ILE A 177 28.92 -12.27 6.91
CA ILE A 177 27.52 -12.61 6.62
C ILE A 177 26.97 -11.54 5.68
N ASN A 178 26.46 -11.97 4.53
CA ASN A 178 25.80 -11.10 3.57
C ASN A 178 24.34 -11.54 3.42
N SER A 179 23.42 -10.59 3.55
CA SER A 179 22.00 -10.79 3.31
C SER A 179 21.53 -9.77 2.29
N LYS A 180 20.81 -10.23 1.26
CA LYS A 180 20.16 -9.38 0.28
C LYS A 180 18.70 -9.76 0.20
N LYS A 181 17.83 -8.77 0.36
CA LYS A 181 16.39 -8.93 0.19
C LYS A 181 15.93 -7.99 -0.90
N ASP A 182 15.35 -8.55 -1.97
CA ASP A 182 14.73 -7.79 -3.06
C ASP A 182 13.26 -8.20 -3.15
N ASP A 183 12.38 -7.38 -2.58
CA ASP A 183 10.94 -7.56 -2.69
C ASP A 183 10.43 -6.62 -3.77
N LYS A 184 9.96 -7.20 -4.89
CA LYS A 184 9.22 -6.48 -5.92
C LYS A 184 7.76 -6.83 -5.81
N LYS A 185 6.90 -5.83 -5.64
CA LYS A 185 5.46 -6.02 -5.81
C LYS A 185 5.11 -5.74 -7.26
N SER A 186 4.76 -6.80 -8.00
CA SER A 186 4.08 -6.62 -9.27
C SER A 186 2.69 -6.06 -8.98
N ASN A 187 2.48 -4.80 -9.34
CA ASN A 187 1.18 -4.15 -9.21
C ASN A 187 0.29 -4.57 -10.40
N LYS A 188 -0.04 -5.86 -10.47
CA LYS A 188 -1.08 -6.36 -11.38
C LYS A 188 -2.42 -6.29 -10.65
N ASP A 189 -3.45 -5.80 -11.34
CA ASP A 189 -4.80 -5.83 -10.80
C ASP A 189 -5.40 -7.24 -10.85
N ASP A 190 -6.59 -7.43 -10.27
CA ASP A 190 -7.33 -8.70 -10.26
C ASP A 190 -7.64 -9.22 -11.69
N SER A 191 -7.56 -8.36 -12.71
CA SER A 191 -7.74 -8.69 -14.12
C SER A 191 -6.44 -9.01 -14.86
N GLY A 192 -5.30 -8.91 -14.18
CA GLY A 192 -3.96 -9.19 -14.69
C GLY A 192 -3.33 -8.05 -15.50
N LEU A 193 -3.97 -6.89 -15.61
CA LEU A 193 -3.46 -5.72 -16.33
C LEU A 193 -2.36 -5.03 -15.53
N THR A 194 -1.33 -4.56 -16.24
CA THR A 194 -0.29 -3.72 -15.66
C THR A 194 -0.82 -2.29 -15.44
N ILE A 195 -0.21 -1.57 -14.50
CA ILE A 195 -0.52 -0.17 -14.24
C ILE A 195 -0.43 0.69 -15.52
N SER A 196 0.56 0.44 -16.36
CA SER A 196 0.78 1.20 -17.60
C SER A 196 -0.35 0.96 -18.62
N GLU A 197 -0.83 -0.27 -18.76
CA GLU A 197 -2.00 -0.59 -19.60
C GLU A 197 -3.29 0.03 -19.05
N ARG A 198 -3.47 0.07 -17.73
CA ARG A 198 -4.63 0.74 -17.10
C ARG A 198 -4.63 2.24 -17.39
N ILE A 199 -3.46 2.89 -17.31
CA ILE A 199 -3.32 4.31 -17.66
C ILE A 199 -3.69 4.55 -19.12
N GLU A 200 -3.23 3.70 -20.05
CA GLU A 200 -3.51 3.85 -21.47
C GLU A 200 -5.01 3.67 -21.79
N LYS A 201 -5.66 2.72 -21.10
CA LYS A 201 -7.11 2.53 -21.18
C LYS A 201 -7.89 3.75 -20.65
N LEU A 202 -7.46 4.32 -19.52
CA LEU A 202 -8.02 5.54 -18.96
C LEU A 202 -7.86 6.74 -19.89
N GLU A 203 -6.68 6.91 -20.51
CA GLU A 203 -6.43 7.97 -21.50
C GLU A 203 -7.38 7.84 -22.69
N THR A 204 -7.58 6.61 -23.19
CA THR A 204 -8.52 6.33 -24.28
C THR A 204 -9.95 6.72 -23.89
N GLN A 205 -10.41 6.29 -22.71
CA GLN A 205 -11.74 6.63 -22.21
C GLN A 205 -11.93 8.14 -22.00
N ILE A 206 -10.91 8.85 -21.50
CA ILE A 206 -10.97 10.31 -21.36
C ILE A 206 -11.00 10.98 -22.73
N SER A 207 -10.23 10.49 -23.70
CA SER A 207 -10.28 10.95 -25.09
C SER A 207 -11.69 10.80 -25.66
N ASP A 208 -12.34 9.66 -25.43
CA ASP A 208 -13.73 9.43 -25.83
C ASP A 208 -14.69 10.44 -25.18
N LEU A 209 -14.53 10.74 -23.88
CA LEU A 209 -15.32 11.78 -23.20
C LEU A 209 -15.13 13.17 -23.82
N THR A 210 -13.90 13.53 -24.23
CA THR A 210 -13.64 14.82 -24.90
C THR A 210 -14.24 14.92 -26.30
N SER A 211 -14.54 13.78 -26.94
CA SER A 211 -15.19 13.75 -28.25
C SER A 211 -16.68 14.08 -28.21
N SER A 212 -17.29 14.11 -27.02
CA SER A 212 -18.70 14.44 -26.81
C SER A 212 -19.06 15.83 -27.37
N SER A 213 -20.23 15.92 -28.02
CA SER A 213 -20.76 17.17 -28.59
C SER A 213 -20.90 18.29 -27.55
N VAL A 214 -21.25 17.93 -26.31
CA VAL A 214 -21.36 18.87 -25.19
C VAL A 214 -20.00 19.45 -24.82
N TYR A 215 -18.99 18.59 -24.72
CA TYR A 215 -17.62 18.99 -24.40
C TYR A 215 -17.06 19.93 -25.49
N GLN A 216 -17.20 19.55 -26.76
CA GLN A 216 -16.73 20.37 -27.89
C GLN A 216 -17.44 21.72 -27.98
N THR A 217 -18.73 21.78 -27.67
CA THR A 217 -19.51 23.03 -27.70
C THR A 217 -19.04 24.01 -26.62
N ILE A 218 -18.69 23.50 -25.44
CA ILE A 218 -18.16 24.30 -24.34
C ILE A 218 -16.72 24.73 -24.63
N ASP A 219 -15.91 23.85 -25.20
CA ASP A 219 -14.52 24.12 -25.58
C ASP A 219 -14.41 25.25 -26.61
N LYS A 220 -15.26 25.22 -27.65
CA LYS A 220 -15.35 26.27 -28.69
C LYS A 220 -15.76 27.63 -28.13
N LYS A 221 -16.52 27.67 -27.03
CA LYS A 221 -16.95 28.91 -26.37
C LYS A 221 -15.86 29.51 -25.46
N HIS A 222 -14.69 28.87 -25.33
CA HIS A 222 -13.57 29.32 -24.49
C HIS A 222 -14.00 29.73 -23.07
N ILE A 223 -14.90 28.95 -22.47
CA ILE A 223 -15.51 29.28 -21.19
C ILE A 223 -14.47 29.15 -20.06
N SER A 224 -14.51 30.09 -19.10
CA SER A 224 -13.63 30.09 -17.93
C SER A 224 -13.80 28.84 -17.08
N LEU A 225 -12.66 28.27 -16.66
CA LEU A 225 -12.60 27.08 -15.81
C LEU A 225 -13.19 27.37 -14.43
N VAL A 226 -13.83 26.35 -13.84
CA VAL A 226 -14.38 26.43 -12.49
C VAL A 226 -13.25 26.35 -11.47
N THR A 227 -13.22 27.30 -10.54
CA THR A 227 -12.24 27.36 -9.45
C THR A 227 -12.77 26.70 -8.18
N SER A 228 -11.86 26.22 -7.34
CA SER A 228 -12.20 25.71 -6.00
C SER A 228 -12.61 26.87 -5.08
N PRO A 229 -13.59 26.68 -4.16
CA PRO A 229 -14.41 25.48 -3.93
C PRO A 229 -15.59 25.36 -4.90
N ILE A 230 -15.95 24.13 -5.26
CA ILE A 230 -17.09 23.85 -6.13
C ILE A 230 -18.39 24.28 -5.42
N LYS A 231 -19.16 25.16 -6.06
CA LYS A 231 -20.48 25.58 -5.60
C LYS A 231 -21.42 24.37 -5.51
N LYS A 232 -22.00 24.17 -4.32
CA LYS A 232 -22.96 23.08 -4.05
C LYS A 232 -24.35 23.45 -4.57
N THR A 233 -24.56 23.37 -5.88
CA THR A 233 -25.88 23.59 -6.48
C THR A 233 -26.82 22.42 -6.20
N ASN A 234 -28.14 22.61 -6.32
CA ASN A 234 -29.12 21.55 -6.12
C ASN A 234 -28.89 20.33 -7.05
N VAL A 235 -28.41 20.58 -8.27
CA VAL A 235 -28.08 19.53 -9.23
C VAL A 235 -26.89 18.71 -8.73
N ILE A 236 -25.84 19.37 -8.26
CA ILE A 236 -24.65 18.70 -7.72
C ILE A 236 -24.96 17.93 -6.44
N LEU A 237 -25.85 18.46 -5.60
CA LEU A 237 -26.22 17.83 -4.33
C LEU A 237 -27.16 16.63 -4.50
N LYS A 238 -28.10 16.68 -5.45
CA LYS A 238 -29.13 15.62 -5.61
C LYS A 238 -28.74 14.53 -6.60
N ASN A 239 -27.87 14.81 -7.57
CA ASN A 239 -27.51 13.84 -8.60
C ASN A 239 -26.25 13.07 -8.20
N VAL A 240 -26.39 11.74 -8.09
CA VAL A 240 -25.31 10.80 -7.74
C VAL A 240 -24.08 10.96 -8.65
N ASN A 241 -24.28 11.16 -9.96
CA ASN A 241 -23.18 11.29 -10.90
C ASN A 241 -22.29 12.51 -10.58
N PHE A 242 -22.91 13.63 -10.22
CA PHE A 242 -22.18 14.85 -9.86
C PHE A 242 -21.50 14.73 -8.48
N GLN A 243 -22.05 13.94 -7.55
CA GLN A 243 -21.39 13.66 -6.28
C GLN A 243 -20.06 12.90 -6.47
N TYR A 244 -20.05 11.87 -7.35
CA TYR A 244 -18.80 11.16 -7.69
C TYR A 244 -17.79 12.07 -8.40
N ALA A 245 -18.25 12.95 -9.29
CA ALA A 245 -17.39 13.94 -9.93
C ALA A 245 -16.75 14.91 -8.92
N VAL A 246 -17.51 15.36 -7.92
CA VAL A 246 -16.98 16.21 -6.83
C VAL A 246 -16.01 15.43 -5.92
N LYS A 247 -16.27 14.16 -5.65
CA LYS A 247 -15.35 13.29 -4.89
C LYS A 247 -13.99 13.19 -5.60
N LEU A 248 -13.98 12.91 -6.90
CA LEU A 248 -12.76 12.86 -7.71
C LEU A 248 -12.05 14.22 -7.72
N TRP A 249 -12.78 15.32 -7.89
CA TRP A 249 -12.21 16.66 -7.87
C TRP A 249 -11.47 16.96 -6.57
N ASN A 250 -12.12 16.69 -5.42
CA ASN A 250 -11.52 16.92 -4.10
C ASN A 250 -10.31 16.01 -3.86
N TYR A 251 -10.38 14.76 -4.34
CA TYR A 251 -9.26 13.82 -4.27
C TYR A 251 -8.04 14.35 -5.03
N MET A 252 -8.22 14.76 -6.30
CA MET A 252 -7.12 15.31 -7.10
C MET A 252 -6.52 16.59 -6.52
N GLN A 253 -7.32 17.42 -5.85
CA GLN A 253 -6.83 18.63 -5.18
C GLN A 253 -6.04 18.33 -3.91
N THR A 254 -6.46 17.32 -3.15
CA THR A 254 -5.79 16.93 -1.89
C THR A 254 -4.52 16.14 -2.16
N HIS A 255 -4.49 15.37 -3.26
CA HIS A 255 -3.36 14.55 -3.71
C HIS A 255 -2.61 15.16 -4.91
N MET A 256 -2.43 16.49 -4.90
CA MET A 256 -1.63 17.17 -5.93
C MET A 256 -0.12 16.84 -5.84
N GLU A 257 0.35 16.41 -4.67
CA GLU A 257 1.74 15.99 -4.44
C GLU A 257 1.98 14.56 -4.97
N ASP A 258 3.24 14.24 -5.30
CA ASP A 258 3.57 12.88 -5.70
C ASP A 258 3.48 11.94 -4.49
N ASP A 259 2.52 11.01 -4.50
CA ASP A 259 2.35 9.99 -3.47
C ASP A 259 3.49 8.94 -3.45
N THR A 260 4.49 9.10 -4.31
CA THR A 260 5.67 8.23 -4.38
C THR A 260 6.60 8.55 -3.22
N LYS A 261 6.54 7.74 -2.16
CA LYS A 261 7.46 7.84 -1.03
C LYS A 261 8.73 7.06 -1.35
N LYS A 262 9.86 7.77 -1.39
CA LYS A 262 11.19 7.18 -1.52
C LYS A 262 11.91 7.31 -0.19
N ASP A 263 12.34 6.18 0.36
CA ASP A 263 13.12 6.13 1.60
C ASP A 263 14.39 5.34 1.34
N LYS A 264 15.53 5.98 1.59
CA LYS A 264 16.85 5.40 1.35
C LYS A 264 17.75 5.69 2.54
N GLY A 265 18.39 4.65 3.03
CA GLY A 265 19.38 4.75 4.09
C GLY A 265 20.62 3.96 3.76
N ASN A 266 21.76 4.47 4.21
CA ASN A 266 23.03 3.77 4.15
C ASN A 266 23.78 4.05 5.45
N ASN A 267 24.03 3.00 6.21
CA ASN A 267 24.82 3.06 7.44
C ASN A 267 26.01 2.14 7.30
N ASP A 268 27.19 2.65 7.66
CA ASP A 268 28.46 1.95 7.62
C ASP A 268 29.21 2.34 8.90
N TYR A 269 29.34 1.40 9.84
CA TYR A 269 29.89 1.67 11.16
C TYR A 269 30.57 0.44 11.76
N TYR A 270 31.47 0.72 12.70
CA TYR A 270 32.02 -0.28 13.61
C TYR A 270 31.14 -0.32 14.87
N ASP A 271 30.62 -1.50 15.21
CA ASP A 271 29.78 -1.70 16.39
C ASP A 271 30.65 -2.10 17.58
N ASP A 272 30.61 -1.29 18.64
CA ASP A 272 31.18 -1.62 19.95
C ASP A 272 30.06 -1.87 21.00
N GLY A 273 28.86 -2.14 20.51
CA GLY A 273 27.64 -2.19 21.29
C GLY A 273 27.26 -3.61 21.70
N LYS A 274 25.95 -3.84 21.71
CA LYS A 274 25.36 -5.13 22.10
C LYS A 274 25.61 -6.21 21.04
N ILE A 275 25.66 -5.86 19.76
CA ILE A 275 25.77 -6.84 18.68
C ILE A 275 27.16 -7.47 18.71
N LYS A 276 28.20 -6.66 18.90
CA LYS A 276 29.57 -7.15 19.12
C LYS A 276 29.64 -8.18 20.24
N LYS A 277 29.11 -7.86 21.42
CA LYS A 277 29.10 -8.78 22.58
C LYS A 277 28.42 -10.11 22.29
N LEU A 278 27.29 -10.10 21.56
CA LEU A 278 26.61 -11.33 21.17
C LEU A 278 27.44 -12.19 20.21
N ILE A 279 28.22 -11.57 19.32
CA ILE A 279 29.10 -12.29 18.40
C ILE A 279 30.37 -12.76 19.13
N ASP A 280 30.88 -12.01 20.11
CA ASP A 280 31.95 -12.45 21.00
C ASP A 280 31.53 -13.71 21.79
N GLU A 281 30.29 -13.75 22.28
CA GLU A 281 29.70 -14.94 22.92
C GLU A 281 29.59 -16.12 21.94
N SER A 282 29.19 -15.86 20.68
CA SER A 282 29.17 -16.88 19.63
C SER A 282 30.58 -17.41 19.34
N PHE A 283 31.60 -16.55 19.32
CA PHE A 283 32.98 -16.96 19.12
C PHE A 283 33.48 -17.88 20.24
N LEU A 284 33.10 -17.62 21.50
CA LEU A 284 33.39 -18.55 22.58
C LEU A 284 32.77 -19.93 22.32
N LEU A 285 31.52 -19.99 21.86
CA LEU A 285 30.88 -21.27 21.51
C LEU A 285 31.62 -21.99 20.38
N ASP A 286 31.99 -21.27 19.32
CA ASP A 286 32.77 -21.81 18.21
C ASP A 286 34.14 -22.34 18.69
N TYR A 287 34.77 -21.64 19.63
CA TYR A 287 35.99 -22.10 20.28
C TYR A 287 35.77 -23.36 21.12
N LEU A 288 34.70 -23.44 21.92
CA LEU A 288 34.42 -24.64 22.72
C LEU A 288 34.15 -25.86 21.84
N VAL A 289 33.48 -25.67 20.71
CA VAL A 289 33.33 -26.72 19.69
C VAL A 289 34.70 -27.13 19.16
N LEU A 290 35.56 -26.17 18.79
CA LEU A 290 36.92 -26.47 18.32
C LEU A 290 37.76 -27.21 19.37
N ASP A 291 37.69 -26.78 20.63
CA ASP A 291 38.40 -27.37 21.78
C ASP A 291 37.88 -28.76 22.14
N SER A 292 36.66 -29.12 21.75
CA SER A 292 36.12 -30.49 21.91
C SER A 292 36.71 -31.48 20.89
N ILE A 293 37.24 -30.99 19.76
CA ILE A 293 37.78 -31.85 18.71
C ILE A 293 39.03 -32.57 19.24
N GLY A 294 38.96 -33.91 19.28
CA GLY A 294 40.08 -34.76 19.68
C GLY A 294 40.20 -35.01 21.18
N LYS A 295 39.26 -34.52 21.99
CA LYS A 295 39.12 -34.95 23.40
C LYS A 295 38.24 -36.19 23.47
N GLU A 296 38.65 -37.19 24.25
CA GLU A 296 37.72 -38.25 24.66
C GLU A 296 36.59 -37.63 25.47
N GLU A 297 35.36 -38.12 25.33
CA GLU A 297 34.23 -37.69 26.17
C GLU A 297 34.63 -37.82 27.64
N GLU A 298 34.98 -36.71 28.29
CA GLU A 298 35.11 -36.69 29.73
C GLU A 298 33.75 -37.14 30.29
N LYS A 299 33.74 -38.20 31.09
CA LYS A 299 32.54 -38.67 31.81
C LYS A 299 32.18 -37.65 32.90
N VAL A 300 31.75 -36.46 32.50
CA VAL A 300 31.04 -35.55 33.39
C VAL A 300 29.72 -36.23 33.72
N SER A 301 29.41 -36.33 35.01
CA SER A 301 28.17 -36.94 35.47
C SER A 301 26.99 -36.18 34.86
N LYS A 302 26.15 -36.87 34.07
CA LYS A 302 24.91 -36.29 33.51
C LYS A 302 24.06 -35.60 34.58
N THR A 303 24.12 -36.10 35.80
CA THR A 303 23.47 -35.57 37.00
C THR A 303 24.02 -34.20 37.41
N GLU A 304 25.35 -34.03 37.43
CA GLU A 304 26.00 -32.76 37.79
C GLU A 304 25.75 -31.68 36.72
N LEU A 305 25.73 -32.08 35.45
CA LEU A 305 25.37 -31.20 34.34
C LEU A 305 23.91 -30.73 34.43
N SER A 306 22.99 -31.66 34.69
CA SER A 306 21.59 -31.31 34.85
C SER A 306 21.35 -30.41 36.07
N GLU A 307 22.05 -30.63 37.18
CA GLU A 307 21.96 -29.78 38.36
C GLU A 307 22.46 -28.36 38.09
N LYS A 308 23.60 -28.21 37.39
CA LYS A 308 24.11 -26.90 36.97
C LYS A 308 23.17 -26.18 36.01
N LEU A 309 22.64 -26.88 35.00
CA LEU A 309 21.70 -26.32 34.03
C LEU A 309 20.43 -25.82 34.73
N VAL A 310 19.87 -26.64 35.64
CA VAL A 310 18.69 -26.27 36.43
C VAL A 310 19.01 -25.10 37.36
N GLY A 311 20.16 -25.11 38.03
CA GLY A 311 20.62 -24.01 38.87
C GLY A 311 20.69 -22.68 38.10
N ASN A 312 21.34 -22.68 36.93
CA ASN A 312 21.47 -21.50 36.08
C ASN A 312 20.11 -21.00 35.54
N MET A 313 19.19 -21.91 35.23
CA MET A 313 17.82 -21.55 34.81
C MET A 313 17.04 -20.92 35.95
N ILE A 314 17.13 -21.50 37.16
CA ILE A 314 16.46 -20.97 38.35
C ILE A 314 17.01 -19.58 38.69
N GLU A 315 18.33 -19.38 38.63
CA GLU A 315 18.96 -18.08 38.86
C GLU A 315 18.47 -17.02 37.86
N LYS A 316 18.35 -17.36 36.56
CA LYS A 316 17.77 -16.47 35.54
C LYS A 316 16.31 -16.11 35.82
N VAL A 317 15.51 -17.06 36.31
CA VAL A 317 14.11 -16.82 36.66
C VAL A 317 14.00 -15.90 37.87
N ILE A 318 14.82 -16.11 38.90
CA ILE A 318 14.85 -15.28 40.12
C ILE A 318 15.36 -13.86 39.82
N THR A 319 16.33 -13.71 38.91
CA THR A 319 16.82 -12.37 38.51
C THR A 319 15.82 -11.60 37.64
N MET A 320 14.96 -12.28 36.88
CA MET A 320 13.87 -11.65 36.11
C MET A 320 12.67 -11.27 36.98
N ASP A 321 12.36 -12.06 38.01
CA ASP A 321 11.29 -11.77 38.97
C ASP A 321 11.81 -11.97 40.40
N SER A 322 12.29 -10.87 40.99
CA SER A 322 12.81 -10.86 42.36
C SER A 322 11.75 -11.10 43.45
N THR A 323 10.47 -11.22 43.07
CA THR A 323 9.34 -11.48 43.98
C THR A 323 8.80 -12.90 43.88
N ILE A 324 9.40 -13.74 43.03
CA ILE A 324 9.02 -15.15 42.92
C ILE A 324 9.32 -15.85 44.24
N ASP A 325 8.30 -16.50 44.80
CA ASP A 325 8.45 -17.36 45.97
C ASP A 325 8.68 -18.81 45.54
N GLU A 326 9.19 -19.63 46.46
CA GLU A 326 9.49 -21.05 46.21
C GLU A 326 8.26 -21.82 45.71
N LYS A 327 7.06 -21.46 46.19
CA LYS A 327 5.81 -22.13 45.80
C LYS A 327 5.44 -21.85 44.35
N LYS A 328 5.55 -20.60 43.90
CA LYS A 328 5.30 -20.19 42.52
C LYS A 328 6.35 -20.76 41.58
N LEU A 329 7.62 -20.78 41.98
CA LEU A 329 8.67 -21.41 41.18
C LEU A 329 8.38 -22.90 40.96
N LYS A 330 8.00 -23.61 42.03
CA LYS A 330 7.63 -25.02 41.96
C LYS A 330 6.42 -25.26 41.08
N ASP A 331 5.37 -24.43 41.19
CA ASP A 331 4.17 -24.52 40.35
C ASP A 331 4.49 -24.27 38.86
N LEU A 332 5.39 -23.34 38.54
CA LEU A 332 5.87 -23.11 37.17
C LEU A 332 6.62 -24.30 36.61
N ILE A 333 7.52 -24.91 37.39
CA ILE A 333 8.28 -26.10 37.00
C ILE A 333 7.31 -27.29 36.82
N ASP A 334 6.38 -27.50 37.75
CA ASP A 334 5.40 -28.59 37.69
C ASP A 334 4.48 -28.45 36.47
N LYS A 335 4.05 -27.22 36.14
CA LYS A 335 3.26 -26.92 34.95
C LYS A 335 4.03 -27.21 33.67
N GLN A 336 5.28 -26.75 33.55
CA GLN A 336 6.11 -27.01 32.37
C GLN A 336 6.46 -28.49 32.23
N TYR A 337 6.80 -29.15 33.34
CA TYR A 337 7.07 -30.59 33.38
C TYR A 337 5.86 -31.39 32.87
N SER A 338 4.66 -31.04 33.33
CA SER A 338 3.41 -31.65 32.86
C SER A 338 3.24 -31.45 31.36
N ILE A 339 3.37 -30.21 30.87
CA ILE A 339 3.24 -29.90 29.43
C ILE A 339 4.21 -30.73 28.59
N ILE A 340 5.49 -30.78 28.97
CA ILE A 340 6.51 -31.52 28.23
C ILE A 340 6.19 -33.01 28.25
N LYS A 341 5.91 -33.60 29.42
CA LYS A 341 5.60 -35.01 29.56
C LYS A 341 4.38 -35.42 28.72
N TYR A 342 3.31 -34.63 28.76
CA TYR A 342 2.11 -34.92 27.96
C TYR A 342 2.35 -34.70 26.47
N LYS A 343 3.16 -33.72 26.06
CA LYS A 343 3.52 -33.49 24.64
C LYS A 343 4.32 -34.66 24.06
N THR A 344 5.23 -35.25 24.83
CA THR A 344 5.99 -36.44 24.41
C THR A 344 5.08 -37.67 24.25
N VAL A 345 4.15 -37.87 25.20
CA VAL A 345 3.17 -38.97 25.17
C VAL A 345 2.18 -38.83 23.99
N VAL A 346 1.79 -37.60 23.63
CA VAL A 346 0.93 -37.34 22.46
C VAL A 346 1.66 -37.66 21.16
N ASN A 347 2.94 -37.29 21.03
CA ASN A 347 3.73 -37.65 19.85
C ASN A 347 3.87 -39.17 19.68
N GLU A 348 4.18 -39.91 20.74
CA GLU A 348 4.29 -41.37 20.68
C GLU A 348 2.95 -42.04 20.31
N LYS A 349 1.83 -41.59 20.88
CA LYS A 349 0.50 -42.09 20.52
C LYS A 349 0.10 -41.77 19.08
N GLN A 350 0.38 -40.56 18.59
CA GLN A 350 0.09 -40.18 17.21
C GLN A 350 0.92 -41.01 16.21
N ILE A 351 2.18 -41.27 16.54
CA ILE A 351 3.04 -42.15 15.75
C ILE A 351 2.48 -43.59 15.77
N GLU A 352 2.09 -44.10 16.94
CA GLU A 352 1.47 -45.43 17.08
C GLU A 352 0.16 -45.56 16.28
N GLU A 353 -0.71 -44.54 16.31
CA GLU A 353 -1.96 -44.50 15.53
C GLU A 353 -1.70 -44.48 14.02
N ILE A 354 -0.69 -43.73 13.57
CA ILE A 354 -0.27 -43.71 12.16
C ILE A 354 0.24 -45.10 11.74
N TYR A 355 1.10 -45.73 12.55
CA TYR A 355 1.61 -47.07 12.26
C TYR A 355 0.49 -48.13 12.27
N LYS A 356 -0.45 -48.07 13.23
CA LYS A 356 -1.63 -48.95 13.24
C LYS A 356 -2.47 -48.77 11.99
N LYS A 357 -2.77 -47.54 11.59
CA LYS A 357 -3.54 -47.24 10.37
C LYS A 357 -2.88 -47.81 9.11
N TYR A 358 -1.55 -47.72 9.00
CA TYR A 358 -0.84 -48.29 7.86
C TYR A 358 -0.75 -49.83 7.92
N MET A 359 -0.62 -50.42 9.10
CA MET A 359 -0.67 -51.88 9.26
C MET A 359 -2.06 -52.45 8.98
N ASP A 360 -3.12 -51.79 9.43
CA ASP A 360 -4.50 -52.20 9.17
C ASP A 360 -4.81 -52.13 7.67
N LYS A 361 -4.36 -51.07 6.99
CA LYS A 361 -4.47 -50.96 5.53
C LYS A 361 -3.71 -52.07 4.80
N TYR A 362 -2.49 -52.38 5.23
CA TYR A 362 -1.71 -53.48 4.65
C TYR A 362 -2.39 -54.85 4.85
N LEU A 363 -3.00 -55.08 6.02
CA LEU A 363 -3.76 -56.29 6.31
C LEU A 363 -5.07 -56.37 5.50
N GLU A 364 -5.75 -55.25 5.24
CA GLU A 364 -6.88 -55.19 4.31
C GLU A 364 -6.46 -55.49 2.86
N ASP A 365 -5.35 -54.91 2.41
CA ASP A 365 -4.82 -55.14 1.07
C ASP A 365 -4.43 -56.62 0.86
N ILE A 366 -3.87 -57.29 1.88
CA ILE A 366 -3.61 -58.74 1.85
C ILE A 366 -4.90 -59.56 1.78
N LYS A 367 -5.93 -59.20 2.56
CA LYS A 367 -7.22 -59.90 2.54
C LYS A 367 -7.94 -59.77 1.20
N LEU A 368 -7.69 -58.69 0.46
CA LEU A 368 -8.21 -58.49 -0.90
C LEU A 368 -7.47 -59.29 -1.98
N ILE A 369 -6.29 -59.84 -1.66
CA ILE A 369 -5.48 -60.66 -2.59
C ILE A 369 -5.79 -62.17 -2.46
N GLU A 370 -6.49 -62.61 -1.38
CA GLU A 370 -6.91 -64.01 -1.18
C GLU A 370 -8.28 -64.38 -1.82
N ILE A 371 -8.53 -63.97 -3.08
CA ILE A 371 -9.63 -64.51 -3.90
C ILE A 371 -9.09 -65.18 -5.17
#